data_AF-A0A292R099-F1
#
_entry.id   AF-A0A292R099-F1
#
_cell.length_a   1.000
_cell.length_b   1.000
_cell.length_c   1.000
_cell.angle_alpha   90.00
_cell.angle_beta   90.00
_cell.angle_gamma   90.00
#
_symmetry.space_group_name_H-M   'P 1'
#
loop_
_entity.id
_entity.type
_entity.pdbx_description
1 polymer ?
#
loop_
_entity_poly.entity_id
_entity_poly.type
_entity_poly.pdbx_seq_one_letter_code
_entity_poly.pdbx_strand_id
1 'polypeptide(L)'
;MELGINTAIKLTKEVHSFKSPHVKGLTLNNTEYFLAGQKSPNIETSKITDWTGVNAEYSSKKLSNGAKFEVYRMKDAVLKIIKDKFGEIKAYKFKGMEKSEAMPKESIIENTKLAFASKIRSFLD
;
A
#
# COMPACT_ATOMS: atom_id res chain seq x y z
N MET A 1 -15.93 -34.84 10.90
CA MET A 1 -15.91 -33.41 10.51
C MET A 1 -14.49 -33.11 10.09
N GLU A 2 -14.22 -33.20 8.79
CA GLU A 2 -12.86 -33.04 8.25
C GLU A 2 -12.44 -31.58 8.37
N LEU A 3 -11.32 -31.36 9.07
CA LEU A 3 -10.63 -30.08 9.14
C LEU A 3 -10.20 -29.73 7.71
N GLY A 4 -10.91 -28.78 7.10
CA GLY A 4 -10.65 -28.31 5.75
C GLY A 4 -9.18 -27.98 5.58
N ILE A 5 -8.56 -28.65 4.61
CA ILE A 5 -7.19 -28.43 4.17
C ILE A 5 -7.06 -26.92 3.92
N ASN A 6 -6.23 -26.25 4.72
CA ASN A 6 -5.88 -24.86 4.51
C ASN A 6 -4.99 -24.82 3.25
N THR A 7 -5.60 -24.89 2.07
CA THR A 7 -4.88 -24.86 0.80
C THR A 7 -4.29 -23.47 0.65
N ALA A 8 -3.05 -23.30 1.07
CA ALA A 8 -2.30 -22.08 0.87
C ALA A 8 -2.25 -21.81 -0.63
N ILE A 9 -2.94 -20.77 -1.08
CA ILE A 9 -2.98 -20.41 -2.48
C ILE A 9 -1.61 -19.82 -2.85
N LYS A 10 -0.88 -20.50 -3.73
CA LYS A 10 0.44 -20.06 -4.19
C LYS A 10 0.30 -18.81 -5.04
N LEU A 11 1.06 -17.77 -4.69
CA LEU A 11 1.15 -16.54 -5.45
C LEU A 11 2.49 -16.48 -6.20
N THR A 12 2.45 -16.05 -7.46
CA THR A 12 3.66 -15.68 -8.21
C THR A 12 4.04 -14.25 -7.83
N LYS A 13 5.32 -14.01 -7.54
CA LYS A 13 5.84 -12.71 -7.12
C LYS A 13 6.69 -12.11 -8.22
N GLU A 14 6.44 -10.85 -8.56
CA GLU A 14 7.27 -10.03 -9.44
C GLU A 14 7.78 -8.82 -8.67
N VAL A 15 9.04 -8.43 -8.90
CA VAL A 15 9.69 -7.31 -8.20
C VAL A 15 10.41 -6.44 -9.22
N HIS A 16 10.08 -5.16 -9.21
CA HIS A 16 10.75 -4.12 -9.98
C HIS A 16 11.41 -3.14 -9.00
N SER A 17 12.73 -3.03 -9.07
CA SER A 17 13.53 -2.20 -8.17
C SER A 17 14.19 -1.07 -8.93
N PHE A 18 14.02 0.14 -8.44
CA PHE A 18 14.55 1.37 -9.00
C PHE A 18 15.44 2.05 -7.97
N LYS A 19 16.57 2.59 -8.41
CA LYS A 19 17.43 3.46 -7.59
C LYS A 19 17.13 4.90 -7.95
N SER A 20 17.08 5.78 -6.96
CA SER A 20 16.90 7.21 -7.22
C SER A 20 18.10 7.73 -8.04
N PRO A 21 17.87 8.55 -9.07
CA PRO A 21 18.95 9.20 -9.81
C PRO A 21 19.63 10.32 -9.00
N HIS A 22 18.93 10.88 -8.00
CA HIS A 22 19.33 12.12 -7.33
C HIS A 22 19.72 11.92 -5.87
N VAL A 23 19.16 10.92 -5.18
CA VAL A 23 19.42 10.66 -3.76
C VAL A 23 20.10 9.31 -3.57
N LYS A 24 21.37 9.34 -3.17
CA LYS A 24 22.15 8.11 -2.91
C LYS A 24 21.51 7.27 -1.81
N GLY A 25 21.28 5.99 -2.11
CA GLY A 25 20.71 5.02 -1.17
C GLY A 25 19.18 5.02 -1.08
N LEU A 26 18.50 5.89 -1.82
CA LEU A 26 17.05 5.86 -1.94
C LEU A 26 16.64 4.86 -3.04
N THR A 27 15.75 3.92 -2.71
CA THR A 27 15.26 2.91 -3.66
C THR A 27 13.75 2.78 -3.61
N LEU A 28 13.13 2.60 -4.77
CA LEU A 28 11.71 2.27 -4.92
C LEU A 28 11.59 0.81 -5.35
N ASN A 29 10.84 0.01 -4.59
CA ASN A 29 10.55 -1.38 -4.89
C ASN A 29 9.06 -1.54 -5.13
N ASN A 30 8.68 -1.86 -6.35
CA ASN A 30 7.33 -2.26 -6.72
C ASN A 30 7.27 -3.79 -6.71
N THR A 31 6.37 -4.36 -5.91
CA THR A 31 6.16 -5.80 -5.81
C THR A 31 4.72 -6.13 -6.13
N GLU A 32 4.52 -7.10 -7.02
CA GLU A 32 3.23 -7.56 -7.46
C GLU A 32 3.09 -9.05 -7.18
N TYR A 33 1.92 -9.47 -6.71
CA TYR A 33 1.60 -10.86 -6.44
C TYR A 33 0.36 -11.27 -7.23
N PHE A 34 0.51 -12.34 -8.01
CA PHE A 34 -0.51 -12.84 -8.93
C PHE A 34 -1.01 -14.21 -8.51
N LEU A 35 -2.31 -14.41 -8.57
CA LEU A 35 -2.90 -15.74 -8.67
C LEU A 35 -2.61 -16.34 -10.05
N ALA A 36 -2.47 -17.66 -10.10
CA ALA A 36 -2.26 -18.38 -11.35
C ALA A 36 -3.34 -18.02 -12.39
N GLY A 37 -2.91 -17.66 -13.60
CA GLY A 37 -3.80 -17.31 -14.72
C GLY A 37 -4.42 -15.91 -14.67
N GLN A 38 -4.13 -15.09 -13.66
CA GLN A 38 -4.61 -13.69 -13.60
C GLN A 38 -3.63 -12.72 -14.26
N LYS A 39 -4.16 -11.80 -15.06
CA LYS A 39 -3.38 -10.71 -15.68
C LYS A 39 -3.17 -9.51 -14.76
N SER A 40 -4.02 -9.36 -13.74
CA SER A 40 -3.94 -8.26 -12.77
C SER A 40 -3.46 -8.78 -11.42
N PRO A 41 -2.61 -8.03 -10.70
CA PRO A 41 -2.13 -8.45 -9.40
C PRO A 41 -3.26 -8.51 -8.37
N ASN A 42 -3.18 -9.51 -7.49
CA ASN A 42 -4.04 -9.61 -6.30
C ASN A 42 -3.53 -8.74 -5.18
N ILE A 43 -2.22 -8.58 -5.09
CA ILE A 43 -1.56 -7.69 -4.14
C ILE A 43 -0.52 -6.88 -4.90
N GLU A 44 -0.55 -5.57 -4.74
CA GLU A 44 0.45 -4.65 -5.25
C GLU A 44 1.07 -3.91 -4.06
N THR A 45 2.37 -3.62 -4.14
CA THR A 45 3.06 -2.84 -3.11
C THR A 45 4.10 -1.95 -3.76
N SER A 46 4.15 -0.69 -3.37
CA SER A 46 5.18 0.28 -3.75
C SER A 46 5.86 0.78 -2.49
N LYS A 47 7.16 0.51 -2.36
CA LYS A 47 7.93 0.78 -1.15
C LYS A 47 9.16 1.60 -1.46
N ILE A 48 9.23 2.79 -0.87
CA ILE A 48 10.41 3.65 -0.86
C ILE A 48 11.20 3.35 0.41
N THR A 49 12.46 2.95 0.23
CA THR A 49 13.40 2.76 1.33
C THR A 49 14.60 3.68 1.17
N ASP A 50 15.11 4.17 2.30
CA ASP A 50 16.40 4.85 2.41
C ASP A 50 17.30 4.09 3.40
N TRP A 51 18.43 4.68 3.76
CA TRP A 51 19.40 4.11 4.72
C TRP A 51 18.83 3.95 6.14
N THR A 52 17.74 4.64 6.50
CA THR A 52 17.04 4.50 7.79
C THR A 52 15.96 3.41 7.77
N GLY A 53 15.64 2.85 6.61
CA GLY A 53 14.63 1.81 6.43
C GLY A 53 13.48 2.26 5.52
N VAL A 54 12.24 1.88 5.88
CA VAL A 54 11.05 2.22 5.07
C VAL A 54 10.67 3.68 5.28
N ASN A 55 10.84 4.49 4.24
CA ASN A 55 10.43 5.89 4.22
C ASN A 55 8.90 6.00 3.99
N ALA A 56 8.42 5.24 2.99
CA ALA A 56 7.02 5.21 2.59
C ALA A 56 6.66 3.86 1.94
N GLU A 57 5.47 3.34 2.19
CA GLU A 57 4.96 2.11 1.61
C GLU A 57 3.46 2.25 1.33
N TYR A 58 3.07 1.93 0.11
CA TYR A 58 1.68 1.68 -0.26
C TYR A 58 1.54 0.19 -0.54
N SER A 59 0.49 -0.43 -0.03
CA SER A 59 0.10 -1.79 -0.40
C SER A 59 -1.38 -1.82 -0.67
N SER A 60 -1.81 -2.64 -1.63
CA SER A 60 -3.21 -2.95 -1.77
C SER A 60 -3.45 -4.41 -2.07
N LYS A 61 -4.63 -4.89 -1.66
CA LYS A 61 -5.10 -6.25 -1.92
C LYS A 61 -6.51 -6.20 -2.48
N LYS A 62 -6.72 -6.87 -3.60
CA LYS A 62 -8.06 -7.14 -4.16
C LYS A 62 -8.66 -8.35 -3.46
N LEU A 63 -9.88 -8.20 -2.94
CA LEU A 63 -10.66 -9.24 -2.30
C LEU A 63 -11.53 -9.97 -3.34
N SER A 64 -12.01 -11.16 -3.00
CA SER A 64 -12.80 -12.02 -3.89
C SER A 64 -14.10 -11.38 -4.37
N ASN A 65 -14.71 -10.51 -3.55
CA ASN A 65 -15.92 -9.76 -3.87
C ASN A 65 -15.65 -8.46 -4.68
N GLY A 66 -14.41 -8.24 -5.11
CA GLY A 66 -13.99 -7.04 -5.85
C GLY A 66 -13.68 -5.83 -4.97
N ALA A 67 -13.87 -5.90 -3.65
CA ALA A 67 -13.43 -4.86 -2.72
C ALA A 67 -11.90 -4.75 -2.70
N LYS A 68 -11.40 -3.57 -2.33
CA LYS A 68 -9.97 -3.27 -2.27
C LYS A 68 -9.58 -2.85 -0.85
N PHE A 69 -8.60 -3.54 -0.27
CA PHE A 69 -7.97 -3.12 0.97
C PHE A 69 -6.67 -2.39 0.65
N GLU A 70 -6.55 -1.14 1.07
CA GLU A 70 -5.38 -0.29 0.85
C GLU A 70 -4.73 0.05 2.19
N VAL A 71 -3.40 0.04 2.20
CA VAL A 71 -2.58 0.44 3.35
C VAL A 71 -1.54 1.44 2.86
N TYR A 72 -1.49 2.59 3.51
CA TYR A 72 -0.40 3.55 3.36
C TYR A 72 0.35 3.60 4.68
N ARG A 73 1.65 3.36 4.64
CA ARG A 73 2.55 3.43 5.79
C ARG A 73 3.63 4.44 5.49
N MET A 74 3.69 5.47 6.30
CA MET A 74 4.76 6.46 6.36
C MET A 74 5.48 6.29 7.69
N LYS A 75 6.63 6.96 7.87
CA LYS A 75 7.43 6.90 9.10
C LYS A 75 6.60 7.04 10.38
N ASP A 76 5.70 8.02 10.43
CA ASP A 76 4.92 8.37 11.62
C ASP A 76 3.40 8.19 11.44
N ALA A 77 2.97 7.53 10.37
CA ALA A 77 1.55 7.38 10.06
C ALA A 77 1.22 6.06 9.35
N VAL A 78 0.11 5.44 9.72
CA VAL A 78 -0.45 4.27 9.06
C VAL A 78 -1.93 4.50 8.81
N LEU A 79 -2.31 4.43 7.55
CA LEU A 79 -3.65 4.54 7.05
C LEU A 79 -4.08 3.20 6.45
N LYS A 80 -5.19 2.65 6.92
CA LYS A 80 -5.83 1.45 6.37
C LYS A 80 -7.22 1.82 5.86
N ILE A 81 -7.56 1.42 4.64
CA ILE A 81 -8.84 1.72 3.99
C ILE A 81 -9.41 0.45 3.39
N ILE A 82 -10.70 0.19 3.58
CA ILE A 82 -11.46 -0.78 2.80
C ILE A 82 -12.38 0.01 1.87
N LYS A 83 -12.23 -0.22 0.57
CA LYS A 83 -13.14 0.26 -0.47
C LYS A 83 -13.95 -0.88 -1.03
N ASP A 84 -15.19 -0.63 -1.41
CA ASP A 84 -15.95 -1.59 -2.21
C ASP A 84 -15.47 -1.62 -3.68
N LYS A 85 -16.19 -2.40 -4.50
CA LYS A 85 -15.88 -2.55 -5.94
C LYS A 85 -16.09 -1.28 -6.76
N PHE A 86 -16.83 -0.29 -6.24
CA PHE A 86 -17.08 1.00 -6.88
C PHE A 86 -16.13 2.10 -6.38
N GLY A 87 -15.29 1.79 -5.39
CA GLY A 87 -14.33 2.72 -4.81
C GLY A 87 -14.85 3.46 -3.57
N GLU A 88 -16.06 3.18 -3.10
CA GLU A 88 -16.60 3.81 -1.90
C GLU A 88 -15.89 3.29 -0.64
N ILE A 89 -15.50 4.21 0.24
CA ILE A 89 -14.81 3.86 1.48
C ILE A 89 -15.82 3.32 2.50
N LYS A 90 -15.77 2.01 2.75
CA LYS A 90 -16.63 1.32 3.73
C LYS A 90 -16.04 1.32 5.13
N ALA A 91 -14.71 1.27 5.25
CA ALA A 91 -14.04 1.33 6.54
C ALA A 91 -12.68 2.01 6.42
N TYR A 92 -12.25 2.62 7.52
CA TYR A 92 -10.99 3.33 7.61
C TYR A 92 -10.44 3.20 9.03
N LYS A 93 -9.12 3.10 9.14
CA LYS A 93 -8.40 3.22 10.41
C LYS A 93 -7.10 3.96 10.18
N PHE A 94 -6.85 4.96 11.00
CA PHE A 94 -5.61 5.71 10.98
C PHE A 94 -4.93 5.68 12.34
N LYS A 95 -3.61 5.62 12.29
CA LYS A 95 -2.72 5.77 13.44
C LYS A 95 -1.62 6.72 13.00
N GLY A 96 -1.60 7.93 13.52
CA GLY A 96 -0.60 8.94 13.22
C GLY A 96 -0.37 9.88 14.40
N MET A 97 0.27 11.02 14.18
CA MET A 97 0.51 12.03 15.23
C MET A 97 -0.82 12.51 15.87
N GLU A 98 -0.76 12.82 17.16
CA GLU A 98 -1.89 13.14 18.05
C GLU A 98 -2.80 14.28 17.54
N LYS A 99 -2.32 15.16 16.66
CA LYS A 99 -3.11 16.25 16.07
C LYS A 99 -4.17 15.79 15.05
N SER A 100 -4.29 14.49 14.77
CA SER A 100 -5.23 13.96 13.77
C SER A 100 -6.67 13.84 14.26
N GLU A 101 -6.93 13.89 15.56
CA GLU A 101 -8.28 13.72 16.12
C GLU A 101 -9.25 14.86 15.75
N ALA A 102 -8.74 16.04 15.41
CA ALA A 102 -9.54 17.20 15.01
C ALA A 102 -9.77 17.31 13.48
N MET A 103 -9.13 16.46 12.67
CA MET A 103 -9.24 16.55 11.21
C MET A 103 -10.38 15.70 10.65
N PRO A 104 -11.14 16.19 9.65
CA PRO A 104 -12.12 15.37 8.95
C PRO A 104 -11.47 14.13 8.34
N LYS A 105 -12.19 13.01 8.37
CA LYS A 105 -11.75 11.72 7.82
C LYS A 105 -11.25 11.85 6.38
N GLU A 106 -12.00 12.56 5.55
CA GLU A 106 -11.71 12.78 4.13
C GLU A 106 -10.35 13.47 3.96
N SER A 107 -10.09 14.50 4.77
CA SER A 107 -8.82 15.22 4.79
C SER A 107 -7.66 14.33 5.23
N ILE A 108 -7.84 13.47 6.24
CA ILE A 108 -6.75 12.55 6.65
C ILE A 108 -6.43 11.56 5.52
N ILE A 109 -7.46 11.01 4.87
CA ILE A 109 -7.29 10.07 3.75
C ILE A 109 -6.56 10.75 2.59
N GLU A 110 -7.04 11.93 2.18
CA GLU A 110 -6.48 12.67 1.06
C GLU A 110 -5.05 13.11 1.35
N ASN A 111 -4.80 13.73 2.52
CA ASN A 111 -3.47 14.19 2.90
C ASN A 111 -2.45 13.04 2.97
N THR A 112 -2.85 11.87 3.49
CA THR A 112 -1.93 10.72 3.54
C THR A 112 -1.62 10.20 2.12
N LYS A 113 -2.62 10.15 1.23
CA LYS A 113 -2.42 9.77 -0.17
C LYS A 113 -1.52 10.76 -0.90
N LEU A 114 -1.75 12.06 -0.71
CA LEU A 114 -0.95 13.13 -1.28
C LEU A 114 0.48 13.08 -0.76
N ALA A 115 0.68 12.84 0.55
CA ALA A 115 1.99 12.69 1.14
C ALA A 115 2.76 11.51 0.52
N PHE A 116 2.11 10.36 0.34
CA PHE A 116 2.72 9.22 -0.36
C PHE A 116 3.05 9.55 -1.82
N ALA A 117 2.11 10.16 -2.56
CA ALA A 117 2.33 10.55 -3.94
C ALA A 117 3.48 11.57 -4.08
N SER A 118 3.61 12.49 -3.13
CA SER A 118 4.73 13.43 -3.07
C SER A 118 6.06 12.72 -2.90
N LYS A 119 6.14 11.67 -2.06
CA LYS A 119 7.37 10.87 -1.92
C LYS A 119 7.75 10.14 -3.20
N ILE A 120 6.78 9.66 -3.95
CA ILE A 120 7.01 9.03 -5.27
C ILE A 120 7.53 10.06 -6.27
N ARG A 121 6.94 11.26 -6.32
CA ARG A 121 7.43 12.34 -7.19
C ARG A 121 8.87 12.72 -6.84
N SER A 122 9.14 12.99 -5.56
CA SER A 122 10.49 13.29 -5.07
C SER A 122 11.50 12.15 -5.24
N PHE A 123 11.07 10.92 -5.55
CA PHE A 123 11.97 9.83 -5.90
C PHE A 123 12.40 9.90 -7.38
N LEU A 124 11.50 10.37 -8.24
CA LEU A 124 11.67 10.47 -9.70
C LEU A 124 12.32 11.80 -10.11
N ASP A 125 12.03 12.87 -9.36
CA ASP A 125 12.65 14.21 -9.46
C ASP A 125 14.07 14.23 -8.84
#